data_AF-A0A529AHS0-F1
#
_entry.id   AF-A0A529AHS0-F1
#
_cell.length_a   1.000
_cell.length_b   1.000
_cell.length_c   1.000
_cell.angle_alpha   90.00
_cell.angle_beta   90.00
_cell.angle_gamma   90.00
#
_symmetry.space_group_name_H-M   'P 1'
#
loop_
_entity.id
_entity.type
_entity.pdbx_description
1 polymer ?
#
loop_
_entity_poly.entity_id
_entity_poly.type
_entity_poly.pdbx_seq_one_letter_code
_entity_poly.pdbx_strand_id
1 'polypeptide(L)'
;MSWHCGSRRSRHAFLNRTGYSVGVGICPGWGEGWVMDLKDGDPRVLQPGMVFHIVPVLFPEPNVSVGFSATVLVTEAGAEIVSDYSRELEC
;
A
#
# COMPACT_ATOMS: atom_id res chain seq x y z
N MET A 1 -1.07 36.65 -1.92
CA MET A 1 -0.52 35.62 -1.01
C MET A 1 -0.43 34.33 -1.81
N SER A 2 0.71 34.06 -2.45
CA SER A 2 0.88 32.89 -3.30
C SER A 2 1.49 31.73 -2.51
N TRP A 3 0.73 30.64 -2.42
CA TRP A 3 1.22 29.36 -1.93
C TRP A 3 2.20 28.80 -2.96
N HIS A 4 3.49 28.87 -2.65
CA HIS A 4 4.51 28.15 -3.39
C HIS A 4 4.50 26.70 -2.92
N CYS A 5 3.91 25.81 -3.71
CA CYS A 5 3.99 24.36 -3.51
C CYS A 5 5.43 23.92 -3.80
N GLY A 6 6.24 23.86 -2.75
CA GLY A 6 7.63 23.49 -2.79
C GLY A 6 7.84 21.98 -2.89
N SER A 7 8.59 21.59 -3.92
CA SER A 7 9.48 20.42 -4.00
C SER A 7 8.90 19.09 -4.53
N ARG A 8 9.33 18.79 -5.77
CA ARG A 8 9.33 17.50 -6.46
C ARG A 8 10.25 16.46 -5.77
N ARG A 9 9.96 16.05 -4.53
CA ARG A 9 10.78 15.04 -3.80
C ARG A 9 10.07 13.72 -3.45
N SER A 10 8.79 13.57 -3.75
CA SER A 10 7.99 12.43 -3.27
C SER A 10 8.28 11.08 -3.94
N ARG A 11 8.92 11.04 -5.12
CA ARG A 11 9.20 9.77 -5.82
C ARG A 11 10.36 8.95 -5.24
N HIS A 12 11.27 9.57 -4.47
CA HIS A 12 12.44 8.87 -3.92
C HIS A 12 12.21 8.29 -2.52
N ALA A 13 11.09 8.63 -1.88
CA ALA A 13 10.81 8.24 -0.50
C ALA A 13 10.06 6.90 -0.40
N PHE A 14 9.36 6.51 -1.46
CA PHE A 14 8.69 5.21 -1.60
C PHE A 14 9.46 4.37 -2.63
N LEU A 15 10.29 3.45 -2.13
CA LEU A 15 11.18 2.63 -2.97
C LEU A 15 10.54 1.30 -3.40
N ASN A 16 9.37 0.96 -2.86
CA ASN A 16 8.74 -0.35 -2.99
C ASN A 16 7.31 -0.25 -3.56
N ARG A 17 6.76 -1.40 -4.01
CA ARG A 17 5.33 -1.53 -4.33
C ARG A 17 4.48 -1.11 -3.13
N THR A 18 3.36 -0.44 -3.38
CA THR A 18 2.46 0.07 -2.33
C THR A 18 1.61 -1.05 -1.71
N GLY A 19 1.44 -2.15 -2.43
CA GLY A 19 0.71 -3.32 -1.95
C GLY A 19 0.71 -4.45 -2.96
N TYR A 20 0.11 -5.57 -2.59
CA TYR A 20 -0.03 -6.77 -3.44
C TYR A 20 -1.32 -7.51 -3.08
N SER A 21 -1.92 -8.20 -4.05
CA SER A 21 -3.12 -8.99 -3.81
C SER A 21 -2.82 -10.14 -2.85
N VAL A 22 -3.82 -10.52 -2.07
CA VAL A 22 -3.70 -11.60 -1.07
C VAL A 22 -4.95 -12.48 -1.09
N GLY A 23 -4.73 -13.75 -0.75
CA GLY A 23 -5.76 -14.77 -0.66
C GLY A 23 -5.31 -15.87 0.30
N VAL A 24 -5.61 -17.12 -0.02
CA VAL A 24 -5.08 -18.25 0.75
C VAL A 24 -3.62 -18.49 0.38
N GLY A 25 -2.74 -18.38 1.36
CA GLY A 25 -1.30 -18.53 1.21
C GLY A 25 -0.74 -19.78 1.85
N ILE A 26 0.29 -20.38 1.23
CA ILE A 26 1.10 -21.45 1.83
C ILE A 26 2.58 -21.07 1.78
N CYS A 27 3.40 -21.62 2.67
CA CYS A 27 4.85 -21.38 2.65
C CYS A 27 5.42 -21.60 1.23
N PRO A 28 6.30 -20.70 0.73
CA PRO A 28 7.04 -19.66 1.46
C PRO A 28 6.38 -18.27 1.48
N GLY A 29 5.17 -18.10 0.93
CA GLY A 29 4.58 -16.77 0.76
C GLY A 29 3.06 -16.77 0.80
N TRP A 30 2.51 -15.70 1.35
CA TRP A 30 1.06 -15.52 1.47
C TRP A 30 0.44 -14.57 0.43
N GLY A 31 1.30 -13.94 -0.37
CA GLY A 31 0.91 -12.91 -1.32
C GLY A 31 0.68 -13.50 -2.70
N GLU A 32 -0.34 -12.99 -3.36
CA GLU A 32 -0.66 -13.26 -4.75
C GLU A 32 -0.09 -12.16 -5.66
N GLY A 33 1.07 -11.58 -5.34
CA GLY A 33 1.64 -10.46 -6.13
C GLY A 33 1.92 -10.81 -7.60
N TRP A 34 2.05 -12.11 -7.92
CA TRP A 34 2.10 -12.61 -9.30
C TRP A 34 0.77 -12.43 -10.04
N VAL A 35 -0.35 -12.43 -9.32
CA VAL A 35 -1.66 -12.01 -9.81
C VAL A 35 -1.66 -10.50 -9.93
N MET A 36 -1.54 -9.72 -8.85
CA MET A 36 -1.57 -8.26 -8.94
C MET A 36 -0.75 -7.55 -7.87
N ASP A 37 0.10 -6.62 -8.30
CA ASP A 37 0.83 -5.68 -7.46
C ASP A 37 0.26 -4.28 -7.65
N LEU A 38 0.15 -3.51 -6.56
CA LEU A 38 -0.17 -2.08 -6.64
C LEU A 38 1.12 -1.29 -6.84
N LYS A 39 1.40 -0.98 -8.11
CA LYS A 39 2.58 -0.24 -8.56
C LYS A 39 2.22 0.77 -9.65
N ASP A 40 3.06 1.78 -9.79
CA ASP A 40 2.89 2.81 -10.83
C ASP A 40 2.87 2.15 -12.22
N GLY A 41 1.91 2.56 -13.06
CA GLY A 41 1.77 2.07 -14.43
C GLY A 41 1.09 0.71 -14.62
N ASP A 42 0.55 0.05 -13.59
CA ASP A 42 -0.31 -1.13 -13.80
C ASP A 42 -1.67 -0.70 -14.41
N PRO A 43 -2.04 -1.17 -15.61
CA PRO A 43 -3.24 -0.71 -16.31
C PRO A 43 -4.54 -1.38 -15.84
N ARG A 44 -4.46 -2.38 -14.95
CA ARG A 44 -5.63 -3.17 -14.56
C ARG A 44 -6.54 -2.41 -13.62
N VAL A 45 -7.85 -2.52 -13.87
CA VAL A 45 -8.88 -1.87 -13.07
C VAL A 45 -9.24 -2.74 -11.87
N LEU A 46 -9.29 -2.14 -10.68
CA LEU A 46 -9.75 -2.81 -9.45
C LEU A 46 -11.20 -3.26 -9.60
N GLN A 47 -11.49 -4.48 -9.16
CA GLN A 47 -12.84 -5.05 -9.17
C GLN A 47 -13.30 -5.37 -7.73
N PRO A 48 -14.60 -5.22 -7.44
CA PRO A 48 -15.19 -5.70 -6.20
C PRO A 48 -14.85 -7.16 -5.91
N GLY A 49 -14.56 -7.48 -4.66
CA GLY A 49 -14.11 -8.80 -4.21
C GLY A 49 -12.60 -9.03 -4.25
N MET A 50 -11.83 -8.15 -4.90
CA MET A 50 -10.36 -8.20 -4.80
C MET A 50 -9.89 -7.83 -3.39
N VAL A 51 -8.86 -8.50 -2.89
CA VAL A 51 -8.26 -8.23 -1.57
C VAL A 51 -6.78 -7.93 -1.71
N PHE A 52 -6.31 -6.88 -1.04
CA PHE A 52 -4.93 -6.42 -1.10
C PHE A 52 -4.34 -6.23 0.29
N HIS A 53 -3.06 -6.57 0.43
CA HIS A 53 -2.26 -6.13 1.56
C HIS A 53 -1.48 -4.87 1.16
N ILE A 54 -1.88 -3.74 1.75
CA ILE A 54 -1.35 -2.40 1.52
C ILE A 54 -0.22 -2.16 2.52
N VAL A 55 1.00 -1.93 2.02
CA VAL A 55 2.23 -1.85 2.83
C VAL A 55 3.15 -0.73 2.30
N PRO A 56 2.74 0.55 2.38
CA PRO A 56 3.65 1.64 2.07
C PRO A 56 4.73 1.74 3.16
N VAL A 57 5.99 1.85 2.72
CA VAL A 57 7.14 2.08 3.59
C VAL A 57 7.87 3.32 3.12
N LEU A 58 8.06 4.26 4.04
CA LEU A 58 8.78 5.51 3.85
C LEU A 58 10.17 5.39 4.48
N PHE A 59 11.19 5.88 3.78
CA PHE A 59 12.55 6.02 4.29
C PHE A 59 12.95 7.50 4.29
N PRO A 60 12.60 8.26 5.34
CA PRO A 60 12.84 9.70 5.37
C PRO A 60 14.33 10.06 5.57
N GLU A 61 15.06 9.24 6.31
CA GLU A 61 16.47 9.44 6.67
C GLU A 61 17.22 8.10 6.72
N PRO A 62 18.56 8.09 6.62
CA PRO A 62 19.35 6.88 6.81
C PRO A 62 19.02 6.19 8.14
N ASN A 63 18.73 4.89 8.11
CA ASN A 63 18.37 4.07 9.27
C ASN A 63 17.02 4.41 9.93
N VAL A 64 16.18 5.23 9.31
CA VAL A 64 14.81 5.48 9.77
C VAL A 64 13.83 4.94 8.73
N SER A 65 12.85 4.15 9.20
CA SER A 65 11.73 3.70 8.38
C SER A 65 10.42 3.91 9.10
N VAL A 66 9.40 4.29 8.34
CA VAL A 66 8.02 4.35 8.82
C VAL A 66 7.19 3.51 7.88
N GLY A 67 6.53 2.48 8.42
CA GLY A 67 5.68 1.58 7.67
C GLY A 67 4.24 1.71 8.13
N PHE A 68 3.32 1.51 7.20
CA PHE A 68 1.92 1.31 7.51
C PHE A 68 1.45 0.00 6.87
N SER A 69 0.48 -0.67 7.50
CA SER A 69 -0.07 -1.92 6.97
C SER A 69 -1.59 -1.97 7.13
N ALA A 70 -2.29 -2.38 6.06
CA ALA A 70 -3.71 -2.67 6.10
C ALA A 70 -4.08 -3.75 5.09
N THR A 71 -5.00 -4.64 5.45
CA THR A 71 -5.64 -5.56 4.50
C THR A 71 -6.96 -4.95 4.04
N VAL A 72 -7.13 -4.78 2.74
CA VAL A 72 -8.21 -4.01 2.14
C VAL A 72 -9.02 -4.88 1.19
N LEU A 73 -10.33 -4.91 1.37
CA LEU A 73 -11.31 -5.47 0.45
C LEU A 73 -11.80 -4.36 -0.49
N VAL A 74 -11.73 -4.59 -1.80
CA VAL A 74 -12.40 -3.75 -2.79
C VAL A 74 -13.88 -4.10 -2.81
N THR A 75 -14.74 -3.10 -2.69
CA THR A 75 -16.20 -3.23 -2.70
C THR A 75 -16.78 -2.50 -3.91
N GLU A 76 -18.07 -2.70 -4.18
CA GLU A 76 -18.80 -1.95 -5.22
C GLU A 76 -18.76 -0.43 -5.00
N ALA A 77 -18.66 0.01 -3.74
CA ALA A 77 -18.68 1.42 -3.36
C ALA A 77 -17.28 2.01 -3.09
N GLY A 78 -16.21 1.20 -3.17
CA GLY A 78 -14.86 1.66 -2.87
C GLY A 78 -14.00 0.58 -2.23
N ALA A 79 -13.54 0.84 -1.01
CA ALA A 79 -12.63 -0.07 -0.31
C ALA A 79 -12.88 -0.07 1.20
N GLU A 80 -12.78 -1.24 1.81
CA GLU A 80 -12.99 -1.48 3.24
C GLU A 80 -11.74 -2.12 3.86
N ILE A 81 -11.38 -1.72 5.08
CA ILE A 81 -10.26 -2.34 5.78
C ILE A 81 -10.80 -3.46 6.67
N VAL A 82 -10.29 -4.68 6.50
CA VAL A 82 -10.85 -5.88 7.16
C VAL A 82 -10.28 -6.13 8.56
N SER A 83 -9.31 -5.32 9.01
CA SER A 83 -8.73 -5.40 10.34
C SER A 83 -9.17 -4.23 11.22
N ASP A 84 -9.36 -4.50 12.52
CA ASP A 84 -9.76 -3.51 13.53
C ASP A 84 -8.56 -3.07 14.42
N TYR A 85 -7.37 -2.97 13.82
CA TYR A 85 -6.20 -2.46 14.53
C TYR A 85 -6.06 -0.95 14.34
N SER A 86 -5.60 -0.26 15.39
CA SER A 86 -5.33 1.18 15.35
C SER A 86 -4.29 1.52 14.29
N ARG A 87 -4.43 2.71 13.69
CA ARG A 87 -3.59 3.17 12.58
C ARG A 87 -2.79 4.41 12.95
N GLU A 88 -2.62 4.59 14.25
CA GLU A 88 -1.81 5.65 14.81
C GLU A 88 -0.33 5.29 14.73
N LEU A 89 0.53 6.30 14.75
CA LEU A 89 1.96 6.09 14.81
C LEU A 89 2.31 5.60 16.22
N GLU A 90 2.86 4.40 16.31
CA GLU A 90 3.43 3.87 17.55
C GLU A 90 4.97 4.00 17.45
N CYS A 91 5.61 4.57 18.48
CA CYS A 91 7.06 4.82 18.56
C CYS A 91 7.62 4.29 19.88
#